data_AF-A0A5J4Q5T5-F1
#
_entry.id   AF-A0A5J4Q5T5-F1
#
_cell.length_a   1.000
_cell.length_b   1.000
_cell.length_c   1.000
_cell.angle_alpha   90.00
_cell.angle_beta   90.00
_cell.angle_gamma   90.00
#
_symmetry.space_group_name_H-M   'P 1'
#
loop_
_entity.id
_entity.type
_entity.pdbx_description
1 polymer ?
#
loop_
_entity_poly.entity_id
_entity_poly.type
_entity_poly.pdbx_seq_one_letter_code
_entity_poly.pdbx_strand_id
1 'polypeptide(L)'
;MGCGASAHSYNGISREWNVSSLTSYISGIQTNQRNFETEERDTNTCYNELIITSVRTRRGLSLKRLETVFGEKYLTYCLRMAQRYIEDGKLEKEGDYLRLTQKGIFVSDGIMIDLLCVKK
;
A
#
# COMPACT_ATOMS: atom_id res chain seq x y z
N MET A 1 28.69 24.77 14.70
CA MET A 1 27.66 25.58 15.38
C MET A 1 27.04 26.51 14.35
N GLY A 2 25.70 26.55 14.27
CA GLY A 2 24.97 27.44 13.37
C GLY A 2 23.63 26.83 12.96
N CYS A 3 22.62 27.02 13.81
CA CYS A 3 21.26 26.59 13.57
C CYS A 3 20.65 27.34 12.38
N GLY A 4 19.89 26.61 11.56
CA GLY A 4 18.95 27.18 10.60
C GLY A 4 17.80 26.20 10.43
N ALA A 5 16.67 26.49 11.08
CA ALA A 5 15.44 25.74 10.99
C ALA A 5 14.92 25.76 9.54
N SER A 6 15.30 24.75 8.75
CA SER A 6 14.56 24.42 7.53
C SER A 6 13.47 23.44 7.90
N ALA A 7 12.45 23.96 8.61
CA ALA A 7 11.11 23.40 8.57
C ALA A 7 10.61 23.53 7.13
N HIS A 8 11.07 22.64 6.25
CA HIS A 8 10.44 22.50 4.96
C HIS A 8 9.12 21.79 5.24
N SER A 9 8.03 22.57 5.19
CA SER A 9 6.66 22.10 5.26
C SER A 9 6.56 20.80 4.47
N TYR A 10 6.27 19.72 5.18
CA TYR A 10 5.79 18.48 4.58
C TYR A 10 4.37 18.79 4.07
N ASN A 11 4.29 19.51 2.95
CA ASN A 11 3.07 19.76 2.21
C ASN A 11 2.52 18.40 1.81
N GLY A 12 1.48 17.95 2.51
CA GLY A 12 0.92 16.62 2.48
C GLY A 12 0.20 16.22 1.19
N ILE A 13 0.73 16.55 0.00
CA ILE A 13 0.07 16.26 -1.29
C ILE A 13 1.05 15.80 -2.38
N SER A 14 2.36 16.08 -2.28
CA SER A 14 3.27 15.81 -3.41
C SER A 14 3.90 14.43 -3.37
N ARG A 15 3.05 13.48 -3.74
CA ARG A 15 3.26 12.26 -4.52
C ARG A 15 1.86 11.65 -4.50
N GLU A 16 0.92 12.17 -5.28
CA GLU A 16 0.91 11.88 -6.73
C GLU A 16 1.70 10.59 -6.95
N TRP A 17 1.09 9.49 -6.53
CA TRP A 17 1.53 8.14 -6.85
C TRP A 17 1.40 7.97 -8.35
N ASN A 18 2.14 8.76 -9.14
CA ASN A 18 2.19 8.62 -10.56
C ASN A 18 0.77 8.37 -11.12
N VAL A 19 -0.19 9.28 -10.86
CA VAL A 19 -1.55 9.12 -11.40
C VAL A 19 -1.43 8.87 -12.90
N SER A 20 -0.42 9.47 -13.55
CA SER A 20 0.09 9.06 -14.86
C SER A 20 0.50 7.58 -14.95
N SER A 21 1.42 6.99 -14.18
CA SER A 21 1.71 5.53 -14.28
C SER A 21 0.54 4.62 -13.91
N LEU A 22 -0.27 4.92 -12.89
CA LEU A 22 -1.42 4.09 -12.53
C LEU A 22 -2.51 4.17 -13.62
N THR A 23 -2.79 5.38 -14.12
CA THR A 23 -3.76 5.59 -15.21
C THR A 23 -3.24 5.07 -16.54
N SER A 24 -1.95 5.26 -16.87
CA SER A 24 -1.33 4.69 -18.08
C SER A 24 -1.27 3.17 -18.04
N TYR A 25 -1.10 2.57 -16.86
CA TYR A 25 -1.16 1.13 -16.68
C TYR A 25 -2.59 0.60 -16.87
N ILE A 26 -3.58 1.20 -16.20
CA ILE A 26 -5.01 0.86 -16.35
C ILE A 26 -5.49 1.08 -17.81
N SER A 27 -5.00 2.12 -18.48
CA SER A 27 -5.37 2.44 -19.86
C SER A 27 -4.72 1.51 -20.90
N GLY A 28 -3.64 0.78 -20.56
CA GLY A 28 -2.96 -0.17 -21.46
C GLY A 28 -3.70 -1.51 -21.64
N ILE A 29 -4.76 -1.75 -20.87
CA ILE A 29 -5.49 -3.02 -20.80
C ILE A 29 -6.73 -3.02 -21.72
N GLN A 30 -7.01 -1.91 -22.41
CA GLN A 30 -8.04 -1.88 -23.45
C GLN A 30 -7.54 -2.50 -24.75
N THR A 31 -7.48 -3.84 -24.78
CA THR A 31 -7.78 -4.57 -26.00
C THR A 31 -8.67 -5.76 -25.70
N ASN A 32 -9.67 -5.90 -26.54
CA ASN A 32 -10.97 -6.48 -26.25
C ASN A 32 -10.91 -8.02 -26.25
N GLN A 33 -11.50 -8.65 -25.22
CA GLN A 33 -11.90 -10.07 -25.13
C GLN A 33 -10.88 -11.08 -24.52
N ARG A 34 -10.53 -10.93 -23.23
CA ARG A 34 -10.08 -12.02 -22.32
C ARG A 34 -10.15 -11.62 -20.83
N ASN A 35 -11.05 -10.69 -20.49
CA ASN A 35 -10.70 -9.67 -19.51
C ASN A 35 -10.94 -10.02 -18.04
N PHE A 36 -11.80 -10.97 -17.67
CA PHE A 36 -12.08 -11.20 -16.24
C PHE A 36 -10.90 -11.77 -15.46
N GLU A 37 -10.24 -12.82 -15.97
CA GLU A 37 -9.07 -13.39 -15.26
C GLU A 37 -7.85 -12.47 -15.34
N THR A 38 -7.68 -11.76 -16.47
CA THR A 38 -6.60 -10.80 -16.66
C THR A 38 -6.80 -9.56 -15.77
N GLU A 39 -8.00 -8.97 -15.69
CA GLU A 39 -8.30 -7.83 -14.81
C GLU A 39 -8.11 -8.18 -13.33
N GLU A 40 -8.52 -9.37 -12.88
CA GLU A 40 -8.27 -9.80 -11.50
C GLU A 40 -6.77 -9.97 -11.20
N ARG A 41 -6.00 -10.53 -12.14
CA ARG A 41 -4.54 -10.64 -12.00
C ARG A 41 -3.87 -9.26 -11.97
N ASP A 42 -4.37 -8.35 -12.78
CA ASP A 42 -3.86 -7.01 -12.89
C ASP A 42 -4.13 -6.17 -11.62
N THR A 43 -5.34 -6.33 -11.07
CA THR A 43 -5.73 -5.73 -9.79
C THR A 43 -4.88 -6.26 -8.64
N ASN A 44 -4.62 -7.58 -8.58
CA ASN A 44 -3.72 -8.17 -7.57
C ASN A 44 -2.30 -7.64 -7.70
N THR A 45 -1.82 -7.47 -8.93
CA THR A 45 -0.46 -6.96 -9.20
C THR A 45 -0.34 -5.51 -8.72
N CYS A 46 -1.31 -4.66 -9.06
CA CYS A 46 -1.38 -3.28 -8.60
C CYS A 46 -1.49 -3.18 -7.07
N TYR A 47 -2.30 -4.04 -6.45
CA TYR A 47 -2.41 -4.11 -4.99
C TYR A 47 -1.06 -4.47 -4.36
N ASN A 48 -0.38 -5.50 -4.88
CA ASN A 48 0.91 -5.95 -4.37
C ASN A 48 1.97 -4.84 -4.44
N GLU A 49 2.05 -4.12 -5.58
CA GLU A 49 2.93 -2.97 -5.74
C GLU A 49 2.62 -1.85 -4.73
N LEU A 50 1.34 -1.57 -4.48
CA LEU A 50 0.92 -0.60 -3.46
C LEU A 50 1.42 -1.01 -2.06
N ILE A 51 1.26 -2.27 -1.67
CA ILE A 51 1.72 -2.78 -0.38
C ILE A 51 3.24 -2.60 -0.25
N ILE A 52 4.00 -3.08 -1.25
CA ILE A 52 5.47 -3.08 -1.24
C ILE A 52 6.01 -1.65 -1.13
N THR A 53 5.45 -0.72 -1.90
CA THR A 53 5.91 0.66 -1.92
C THR A 53 5.46 1.47 -0.72
N SER A 54 4.25 1.25 -0.19
CA SER A 54 3.69 2.05 0.90
C SER A 54 4.17 1.61 2.29
N VAL A 55 4.24 0.31 2.56
CA VAL A 55 4.65 -0.24 3.87
C VAL A 55 6.12 0.07 4.17
N ARG A 56 6.97 0.20 3.13
CA ARG A 56 8.37 0.65 3.27
C ARG A 56 8.52 2.13 3.60
N THR A 57 7.46 2.94 3.44
CA THR A 57 7.51 4.36 3.81
C THR A 57 7.25 4.55 5.30
N ARG A 58 7.85 5.59 5.90
CA ARG A 58 7.56 5.97 7.29
C ARG A 58 6.08 6.27 7.55
N ARG A 59 5.34 6.71 6.54
CA ARG A 59 3.91 7.05 6.65
C ARG A 59 3.03 5.80 6.65
N GLY A 60 3.50 4.71 6.05
CA GLY A 60 2.77 3.47 5.90
C GLY A 60 1.71 3.48 4.79
N LEU A 61 0.90 2.43 4.78
CA LEU A 61 -0.18 2.18 3.85
C LEU A 61 -1.43 2.97 4.25
N SER A 62 -1.97 3.77 3.32
CA SER A 62 -3.26 4.44 3.54
C SER A 62 -4.41 3.46 3.24
N LEU A 63 -5.15 3.11 4.29
CA LEU A 63 -6.30 2.21 4.23
C LEU A 63 -7.44 2.82 3.40
N LYS A 64 -7.70 4.11 3.59
CA LYS A 64 -8.71 4.85 2.81
C LYS A 64 -8.40 4.86 1.31
N ARG A 65 -7.12 5.06 0.96
CA ARG A 65 -6.68 5.01 -0.43
C ARG A 65 -6.82 3.59 -1.01
N LEU A 66 -6.41 2.59 -0.24
CA LEU A 66 -6.52 1.20 -0.65
C LEU A 66 -7.98 0.81 -0.92
N GLU A 67 -8.90 1.21 -0.04
CA GLU A 67 -10.35 1.03 -0.23
C GLU A 67 -10.86 1.76 -1.48
N THR A 68 -10.44 3.02 -1.70
CA THR A 68 -10.89 3.81 -2.85
C THR A 68 -10.42 3.23 -4.19
N VAL A 69 -9.21 2.67 -4.25
CA VAL A 69 -8.61 2.18 -5.50
C VAL A 69 -8.98 0.72 -5.78
N PHE A 70 -9.02 -0.12 -4.75
CA PHE A 70 -9.19 -1.58 -4.91
C PHE A 70 -10.53 -2.09 -4.36
N GLY A 71 -11.25 -1.27 -3.61
CA GLY A 71 -12.51 -1.63 -2.97
C GLY A 71 -12.35 -2.29 -1.60
N GLU A 72 -13.49 -2.46 -0.93
CA GLU A 72 -13.58 -3.01 0.44
C GLU A 72 -13.03 -4.44 0.55
N LYS A 73 -13.10 -5.24 -0.52
CA LYS A 73 -12.58 -6.61 -0.56
C LYS A 73 -11.09 -6.66 -0.23
N TYR A 74 -10.28 -5.80 -0.87
CA TYR A 74 -8.84 -5.76 -0.63
C TYR A 74 -8.50 -5.09 0.69
N LEU A 75 -9.31 -4.11 1.15
CA LEU A 75 -9.14 -3.52 2.47
C LEU A 75 -9.33 -4.57 3.57
N THR A 76 -10.42 -5.31 3.49
CA THR A 76 -10.74 -6.37 4.44
C THR A 76 -9.67 -7.46 4.43
N TYR A 77 -9.20 -7.85 3.24
CA TYR A 77 -8.08 -8.78 3.11
C TYR A 77 -6.81 -8.26 3.78
N CYS A 78 -6.40 -7.04 3.47
CA CYS A 78 -5.20 -6.40 4.02
C CYS A 78 -5.28 -6.32 5.55
N LEU A 79 -6.40 -5.85 6.10
CA LEU A 79 -6.61 -5.74 7.54
C LEU A 79 -6.59 -7.12 8.22
N ARG A 80 -7.19 -8.13 7.60
CA ARG A 80 -7.16 -9.51 8.13
C ARG A 80 -5.74 -10.06 8.20
N MET A 81 -4.93 -9.86 7.16
CA MET A 81 -3.54 -10.30 7.15
C MET A 81 -2.69 -9.48 8.14
N ALA A 82 -2.94 -8.17 8.23
CA ALA A 82 -2.26 -7.27 9.15
C ALA A 82 -2.57 -7.56 10.62
N GLN A 83 -3.76 -8.07 10.94
CA GLN A 83 -4.26 -8.22 12.32
C GLN A 83 -3.25 -8.90 13.23
N ARG A 84 -2.69 -10.05 12.81
CA ARG A 84 -1.70 -10.79 13.61
C ARG A 84 -0.47 -9.95 13.96
N TYR A 85 -0.04 -9.07 13.05
CA TYR A 85 1.12 -8.21 13.23
C TYR A 85 0.78 -6.97 14.05
N ILE A 86 -0.49 -6.52 14.01
CA ILE A 86 -0.99 -5.47 14.90
C ILE A 86 -1.01 -6.00 16.34
N GLU A 87 -1.54 -7.20 16.56
CA GLU A 87 -1.57 -7.86 17.87
C GLU A 87 -0.16 -8.11 18.43
N ASP A 88 0.79 -8.50 17.58
CA ASP A 88 2.20 -8.69 17.94
C ASP A 88 2.99 -7.37 18.07
N GLY A 89 2.35 -6.22 17.81
CA GLY A 89 2.96 -4.90 17.91
C GLY A 89 4.05 -4.63 16.87
N LYS A 90 4.02 -5.34 15.73
CA LYS A 90 4.89 -5.14 14.56
C LYS A 90 4.28 -4.17 13.53
N LEU A 91 2.96 -4.15 13.44
CA LEU A 91 2.18 -3.14 12.74
C LEU A 91 1.39 -2.33 13.75
N GLU A 92 1.05 -1.11 13.38
CA GLU A 92 0.12 -0.28 14.12
C GLU A 92 -0.80 0.46 13.14
N LYS A 93 -2.03 0.68 13.58
CA LYS A 93 -2.99 1.52 12.86
C LYS A 93 -2.99 2.91 13.51
N GLU A 94 -2.52 3.90 12.78
CA GLU A 94 -2.62 5.31 13.17
C GLU A 94 -3.61 6.02 12.23
N GLY A 95 -4.82 6.25 12.73
CA GLY A 95 -5.92 6.81 11.93
C GLY A 95 -6.24 5.96 10.70
N ASP A 96 -6.10 6.55 9.51
CA ASP A 96 -6.30 5.89 8.21
C ASP A 96 -5.04 5.20 7.67
N TYR A 97 -3.97 5.11 8.46
CA TYR A 97 -2.69 4.52 8.03
C TYR A 97 -2.36 3.25 8.81
N LEU A 98 -1.83 2.27 8.09
CA LEU A 98 -1.22 1.06 8.62
C LEU A 98 0.28 1.14 8.40
N ARG A 99 1.07 1.14 9.48
CA ARG A 99 2.52 1.34 9.41
C ARG A 99 3.29 0.35 10.26
N LEU A 100 4.56 0.17 9.92
CA LEU A 100 5.49 -0.62 10.71
C LEU A 100 5.85 0.11 12.00
N THR A 101 5.82 -0.61 13.11
CA THR A 101 6.41 -0.15 14.37
C THR A 101 7.93 -0.33 14.32
N GLN A 102 8.66 0.20 15.32
CA GLN A 102 10.10 -0.08 15.44
C GLN A 102 10.42 -1.58 15.46
N LYS A 103 9.57 -2.41 16.06
CA LYS A 103 9.72 -3.88 16.09
C LYS A 103 9.48 -4.50 14.71
N GLY A 104 8.52 -3.96 13.96
CA GLY A 104 8.17 -4.46 12.62
C GLY A 104 9.22 -4.18 11.56
N ILE A 105 10.02 -3.12 11.69
CA ILE A 105 11.02 -2.71 10.68
C ILE A 105 12.00 -3.86 10.35
N PHE A 106 12.47 -4.60 11.36
CA PHE A 106 13.44 -5.69 11.19
C PHE A 106 12.88 -6.92 10.46
N VAL A 107 11.56 -7.11 10.51
CA VAL A 107 10.86 -8.25 9.88
C VAL A 107 9.92 -7.80 8.77
N SER A 108 10.14 -6.59 8.27
CA SER A 108 9.24 -5.89 7.35
C SER A 108 9.01 -6.64 6.04
N ASP A 109 10.04 -7.32 5.53
CA ASP A 109 9.93 -8.09 4.29
C ASP A 109 8.95 -9.27 4.44
N GLY A 110 9.02 -9.99 5.57
CA GLY A 110 8.09 -11.07 5.88
C GLY A 110 6.66 -10.58 6.09
N ILE A 111 6.49 -9.40 6.69
CA ILE A 111 5.17 -8.76 6.85
C ILE A 111 4.60 -8.40 5.48
N MET A 112 5.41 -7.83 4.58
CA MET A 112 4.97 -7.46 3.24
C MET A 112 4.52 -8.67 2.45
N ILE A 113 5.31 -9.76 2.45
CA ILE A 113 4.98 -11.00 1.74
C ILE A 113 3.65 -11.58 2.23
N ASP A 114 3.38 -11.58 3.54
CA ASP A 114 2.12 -12.07 4.09
C ASP A 114 0.93 -11.17 3.72
N LEU A 115 1.15 -9.87 3.51
CA LEU A 115 0.12 -8.93 3.06
C LEU A 115 -0.19 -9.02 1.55
N LEU A 116 0.64 -9.68 0.73
CA LEU A 116 0.45 -9.79 -0.72
C LEU A 116 -0.72 -10.71 -1.07
N CYS A 117 -1.52 -10.29 -2.05
CA CYS A 117 -2.57 -11.11 -2.61
C CYS A 117 -1.98 -12.04 -3.69
N VAL A 118 -1.78 -13.32 -3.32
CA VAL A 118 -1.39 -14.38 -4.25
C VAL A 118 -2.59 -15.32 -4.48
N LYS A 119 -2.92 -15.61 -5.74
CA LYS A 119 -3.90 -16.68 -6.03
C LYS A 119 -3.22 -18.01 -5.67
N LYS A 120 -3.79 -18.72 -4.69
CA LYS A 120 -3.49 -20.14 -4.46
C LYS A 120 -4.16 -20.99 -5.54
#